data_AF-A0A534IRK1-F1
#
_entry.id   AF-A0A534IRK1-F1
#
_cell.length_a   1.000
_cell.length_b   1.000
_cell.length_c   1.000
_cell.angle_alpha   90.00
_cell.angle_beta   90.00
_cell.angle_gamma   90.00
#
_symmetry.space_group_name_H-M   'P 1'
#
loop_
_entity.id
_entity.type
_entity.pdbx_description
1 polymer ?
#
loop_
_entity_poly.entity_id
_entity_poly.type
_entity_poly.pdbx_seq_one_letter_code
_entity_poly.pdbx_strand_id
1 'polypeptide(L)'
;MGVLLAATALGQGLFTTVELGDDWVRLRSPFKRVSIARQDVAAVNLWMATPFEESKPLWYQAATLQIVLHTGRRIGLGMLHASLLKAIAARLGPA
;
A
#
# COMPACT_ATOMS: atom_id res chain seq x y z
N MET A 1 -1.76 -12.99 12.92
CA MET A 1 -1.56 -13.95 11.80
C MET A 1 -1.53 -13.13 10.52
N GLY A 2 -0.57 -13.29 9.60
CA GLY A 2 -0.46 -12.42 8.42
C GLY A 2 -1.24 -12.93 7.20
N VAL A 3 -1.95 -12.06 6.49
CA VAL A 3 -2.60 -12.39 5.21
C VAL A 3 -1.65 -12.03 4.06
N LEU A 4 -1.32 -13.01 3.22
CA LEU A 4 -0.57 -12.79 1.99
C LEU A 4 -1.54 -12.36 0.88
N LEU A 5 -1.37 -11.15 0.37
CA LEU A 5 -2.08 -10.64 -0.81
C LEU A 5 -1.09 -10.50 -1.96
N ALA A 6 -1.17 -11.40 -2.94
CA ALA A 6 -0.43 -11.25 -4.18
C ALA A 6 -1.14 -10.20 -5.04
N ALA A 7 -0.50 -9.05 -5.27
CA ALA A 7 -0.99 -8.07 -6.22
C ALA A 7 0.17 -7.65 -7.12
N THR A 8 -0.05 -7.81 -8.43
CA THR A 8 0.92 -7.44 -9.46
C THR A 8 0.77 -5.95 -9.74
N ALA A 9 1.71 -5.13 -9.25
CA ALA A 9 1.82 -3.74 -9.70
C ALA A 9 2.42 -3.71 -11.13
N LEU A 10 1.87 -2.90 -12.03
CA LEU A 10 2.44 -2.66 -13.36
C LEU A 10 3.08 -1.27 -13.39
N GLY A 11 4.39 -1.16 -13.11
CA GLY A 11 5.21 0.04 -13.34
C GLY A 11 6.32 0.27 -12.31
N GLN A 12 7.23 1.22 -12.59
CA GLN A 12 8.63 1.40 -12.11
C GLN A 12 8.96 1.29 -10.60
N GLY A 13 8.00 1.01 -9.71
CA GLY A 13 8.22 0.69 -8.29
C GLY A 13 7.84 -0.75 -7.88
N LEU A 14 7.52 -1.61 -8.87
CA LEU A 14 7.07 -3.02 -8.88
C LEU A 14 7.07 -3.81 -7.56
N PHE A 15 6.38 -3.41 -6.49
CA PHE A 15 6.05 -4.39 -5.44
C PHE A 15 5.06 -5.39 -6.03
N THR A 16 5.47 -6.66 -6.12
CA THR A 16 4.68 -7.77 -6.67
C THR A 16 4.00 -8.60 -5.58
N THR A 17 4.37 -8.39 -4.33
CA THR A 17 3.79 -9.08 -3.18
C THR A 17 3.54 -8.09 -2.05
N VAL A 18 2.36 -8.16 -1.44
CA VAL A 18 2.01 -7.44 -0.23
C VAL A 18 1.58 -8.43 0.84
N GLU A 19 2.22 -8.39 2.01
CA GLU A 19 1.78 -9.13 3.18
C GLU A 19 1.26 -8.13 4.21
N LEU A 20 0.05 -8.40 4.70
CA LEU A 20 -0.61 -7.60 5.74
C LEU A 20 -0.57 -8.36 7.06
N GLY A 21 0.23 -7.89 8.01
CA GLY A 21 0.15 -8.27 9.41
C GLY A 21 -0.79 -7.35 10.18
N ASP A 22 -1.00 -7.66 11.46
CA ASP A 22 -1.95 -6.93 12.30
C ASP A 22 -1.54 -5.45 12.46
N ASP A 23 -0.26 -5.19 12.69
CA ASP A 23 0.33 -3.85 12.82
C ASP A 23 1.51 -3.59 11.88
N TRP A 24 1.62 -4.37 10.80
CA TRP A 24 2.71 -4.20 9.84
C TRP A 24 2.30 -4.53 8.42
N VAL A 25 3.03 -3.94 7.47
CA VAL A 25 2.89 -4.23 6.04
C VAL A 25 4.26 -4.53 5.47
N ARG A 26 4.35 -5.60 4.68
CA ARG A 26 5.58 -5.95 3.97
C ARG A 26 5.32 -5.91 2.47
N LEU A 27 6.14 -5.14 1.79
CA LEU A 27 6.12 -4.96 0.35
C LEU A 27 7.37 -5.62 -0.23
N ARG A 28 7.19 -6.48 -1.23
CA ARG A 28 8.30 -7.21 -1.85
C ARG A 28 8.21 -7.16 -3.37
N SER A 29 9.37 -7.02 -3.99
CA SER A 29 9.64 -7.22 -5.41
C SER A 29 10.93 -8.04 -5.56
N PRO A 30 11.27 -8.50 -6.78
CA PRO A 30 12.58 -9.10 -7.03
C PRO A 30 13.77 -8.19 -6.70
N PHE A 31 13.57 -6.87 -6.70
CA PHE A 31 14.66 -5.88 -6.56
C PHE A 31 14.63 -5.11 -5.23
N LYS A 32 13.54 -5.22 -4.46
CA LYS A 32 13.32 -4.39 -3.29
C LYS A 32 12.42 -5.09 -2.28
N ARG A 33 12.79 -4.99 -1.00
CA ARG A 33 11.95 -5.41 0.12
C ARG A 33 11.82 -4.27 1.11
N VAL A 34 10.60 -4.02 1.56
CA VAL A 34 10.29 -2.99 2.56
C VAL A 34 9.34 -3.59 3.58
N SER A 35 9.65 -3.43 4.85
CA SER A 35 8.75 -3.75 5.97
C SER A 35 8.45 -2.45 6.69
N ILE A 36 7.18 -2.21 6.99
CA ILE A 36 6.68 -1.00 7.61
C ILE A 36 5.85 -1.44 8.82
N ALA A 37 6.27 -1.09 10.03
CA ALA A 37 5.43 -1.26 11.21
C ALA A 37 4.59 0.01 11.41
N ARG A 38 3.35 -0.13 11.91
CA ARG A 38 2.44 0.98 12.20
C ARG A 38 3.10 2.05 13.07
N GLN A 39 3.86 1.63 14.08
CA GLN A 39 4.59 2.51 15.00
C GLN A 39 5.66 3.39 14.33
N ASP A 40 6.14 3.01 13.14
CA ASP A 40 7.13 3.78 12.39
C ASP A 40 6.47 4.82 11.47
N VAL A 41 5.14 4.80 11.34
CA VAL A 41 4.38 5.61 10.39
C VAL A 41 3.94 6.91 11.05
N ALA A 42 4.41 8.02 10.48
CA ALA A 42 4.00 9.36 10.87
C ALA A 42 2.67 9.77 10.22
N ALA A 43 2.44 9.38 8.96
CA ALA A 43 1.22 9.71 8.25
C ALA A 43 0.92 8.70 7.12
N VAL A 44 -0.36 8.50 6.86
CA VAL A 44 -0.89 7.70 5.76
C VAL A 44 -1.86 8.58 4.96
N ASN A 45 -1.54 8.82 3.69
CA ASN A 45 -2.36 9.63 2.80
C ASN A 45 -2.88 8.75 1.66
N LEU A 46 -4.12 8.31 1.76
CA LEU A 46 -4.82 7.59 0.70
C LEU A 46 -5.61 8.60 -0.14
N TRP A 47 -5.34 8.63 -1.45
CA TRP A 47 -6.13 9.37 -2.41
C TRP A 47 -6.78 8.41 -3.40
N MET A 48 -8.05 8.67 -3.71
CA MET A 48 -8.82 7.97 -4.72
C MET A 48 -9.60 9.00 -5.52
N ALA A 49 -9.65 8.85 -6.84
CA ALA A 49 -10.42 9.76 -7.70
C ALA A 49 -11.92 9.71 -7.39
N THR A 50 -12.45 8.52 -7.06
CA THR A 50 -13.84 8.34 -6.66
C THR A 50 -13.96 7.38 -5.46
N PRO A 51 -15.05 7.43 -4.67
CA PRO A 51 -15.24 6.53 -3.52
C PRO A 51 -15.33 5.04 -3.91
N PHE A 52 -15.75 4.75 -5.15
CA PHE A 52 -15.99 3.42 -5.71
C PHE A 52 -14.87 2.98 -6.66
N GLU A 53 -13.66 3.51 -6.51
CA GLU A 53 -12.50 3.15 -7.35
C GLU A 53 -12.23 1.64 -7.34
N GLU A 54 -12.50 0.97 -6.21
CA GLU A 54 -12.32 -0.47 -6.03
C GLU A 54 -13.15 -1.34 -6.97
N SER A 55 -14.28 -0.80 -7.46
CA SER A 55 -15.19 -1.48 -8.37
C SER A 55 -14.74 -1.42 -9.83
N LYS A 56 -13.79 -0.54 -10.16
CA LYS A 56 -13.28 -0.37 -11.52
C LYS A 56 -12.23 -1.43 -11.84
N PRO A 57 -12.05 -1.81 -13.11
CA PRO A 57 -10.91 -2.61 -13.52
C PRO A 57 -9.58 -1.92 -13.17
N LEU A 58 -8.55 -2.68 -12.78
CA LEU A 58 -7.27 -2.16 -12.29
C LEU A 58 -6.67 -1.06 -13.19
N TRP A 59 -6.71 -1.25 -14.51
CA TRP A 59 -6.14 -0.29 -15.48
C TRP A 59 -6.92 1.04 -15.58
N TYR A 60 -8.14 1.10 -15.03
CA TYR A 60 -8.94 2.32 -14.91
C TYR A 60 -8.93 2.90 -13.48
N GLN A 61 -8.25 2.26 -12.54
CA GLN A 61 -8.20 2.75 -11.17
C GLN A 61 -7.22 3.92 -11.05
N ALA A 62 -7.72 5.04 -10.54
CA ALA A 62 -6.94 6.21 -10.15
C ALA A 62 -6.92 6.29 -8.63
N ALA A 63 -5.97 5.59 -8.01
CA ALA A 63 -5.74 5.60 -6.57
C ALA A 63 -4.24 5.57 -6.25
N THR A 64 -3.84 6.27 -5.18
CA THR A 64 -2.46 6.28 -4.70
C THR A 64 -2.42 6.33 -3.19
N LEU A 65 -1.44 5.64 -2.61
CA LEU A 65 -1.16 5.68 -1.18
C LEU A 65 0.25 6.23 -0.95
N GLN A 66 0.37 7.28 -0.14
CA GLN A 66 1.65 7.73 0.37
C GLN A 66 1.75 7.42 1.85
N ILE A 67 2.84 6.75 2.23
CA ILE A 67 3.20 6.44 3.61
C ILE A 67 4.43 7.28 3.96
N VAL A 68 4.33 8.06 5.02
CA VAL A 68 5.43 8.87 5.56
C VAL A 68 5.86 8.24 6.87
N LEU A 69 7.14 7.90 6.97
CA LEU A 69 7.73 7.34 8.20
C LEU A 69 8.21 8.47 9.12
N HIS A 70 8.35 8.20 10.42
CA HIS A 70 8.94 9.12 11.38
C HIS A 70 10.38 9.52 11.04
N THR A 71 11.08 8.71 10.26
CA THR A 71 12.41 9.02 9.71
C THR A 71 12.39 10.06 8.58
N GLY A 72 11.21 10.53 8.17
CA GLY A 72 11.01 11.41 7.02
C GLY A 72 10.98 10.70 5.67
N ARG A 73 11.30 9.39 5.63
CA ARG A 73 11.25 8.58 4.40
C ARG A 73 9.80 8.46 3.90
N ARG A 74 9.62 8.65 2.60
CA ARG A 74 8.32 8.53 1.91
C ARG A 74 8.28 7.27 1.04
N ILE A 75 7.16 6.56 1.10
CA ILE A 75 6.89 5.35 0.31
C ILE A 75 5.58 5.57 -0.43
N GLY A 76 5.65 5.71 -1.76
CA GLY A 76 4.49 5.88 -2.63
C GLY A 76 4.08 4.56 -3.29
N LEU A 77 2.79 4.27 -3.30
CA LEU A 77 2.16 3.12 -3.94
C LEU A 77 1.03 3.62 -4.86
N GLY A 78 1.33 3.79 -6.16
CA GLY A 78 0.38 4.36 -7.14
C GLY A 78 -0.18 3.37 -8.16
N MET A 79 0.18 2.07 -8.08
CA MET A 79 -0.15 1.06 -9.11
C MET A 79 -0.59 -0.27 -8.49
N LEU A 80 -1.17 -0.22 -7.29
CA LEU A 80 -1.83 -1.36 -6.66
C LEU A 80 -3.34 -1.17 -6.76
N HIS A 81 -4.07 -2.28 -6.69
CA HIS A 81 -5.53 -2.24 -6.65
C HIS A 81 -6.01 -1.33 -5.52
N ALA A 82 -7.01 -0.49 -5.76
CA ALA A 82 -7.52 0.48 -4.79
C ALA A 82 -7.94 -0.18 -3.47
N SER A 83 -8.49 -1.40 -3.55
CA SER A 83 -8.85 -2.19 -2.35
C SER A 83 -7.64 -2.62 -1.53
N LEU A 84 -6.52 -2.93 -2.19
CA LEU A 84 -5.27 -3.23 -1.51
C LEU A 84 -4.67 -1.98 -0.88
N LEU A 85 -4.74 -0.82 -1.55
CA LEU A 85 -4.32 0.45 -0.97
C LEU A 85 -5.13 0.79 0.28
N LYS A 86 -6.47 0.60 0.26
CA LYS A 86 -7.32 0.73 1.44
C LYS A 86 -6.91 -0.24 2.55
N ALA A 87 -6.65 -1.51 2.21
CA ALA A 87 -6.24 -2.51 3.19
C ALA A 87 -4.89 -2.15 3.86
N ILE A 88 -3.90 -1.68 3.09
CA ILE A 88 -2.62 -1.18 3.62
C ILE A 88 -2.88 0.03 4.53
N ALA A 89 -3.70 0.99 4.08
CA ALA A 89 -4.02 2.18 4.86
C ALA A 89 -4.72 1.82 6.17
N ALA A 90 -5.63 0.84 6.18
CA ALA A 90 -6.29 0.38 7.40
C ALA A 90 -5.32 -0.31 8.38
N ARG A 91 -4.27 -0.99 7.89
CA ARG A 91 -3.25 -1.58 8.76
C ARG A 91 -2.28 -0.56 9.34
N LEU A 92 -1.95 0.50 8.60
CA LEU A 92 -0.93 1.47 9.00
C LEU A 92 -1.49 2.79 9.54
N GLY A 93 -2.77 3.09 9.30
CA GLY A 93 -3.43 4.29 9.76
C GLY A 93 -3.67 4.28 11.27
N PRO A 94 -3.96 5.46 11.86
CA PRO A 94 -4.35 5.55 13.26
C PRO A 94 -5.65 4.76 13.49
N ALA A 95 -5.70 4.05 14.63
CA ALA A 95 -6.87 3.30 15.08
C ALA A 95 -8.06 4.22 15.40
#